data_AF-A0A0F9E869-F1
#
_entry.id   AF-A0A0F9E869-F1
#
_cell.length_a   1.000
_cell.length_b   1.000
_cell.length_c   1.000
_cell.angle_alpha   90.00
_cell.angle_beta   90.00
_cell.angle_gamma   90.00
#
_symmetry.space_group_name_H-M   'P 1'
#
loop_
_entity.id
_entity.type
_entity.pdbx_description
1 polymer ?
#
loop_
_entity_poly.entity_id
_entity_poly.type
_entity_poly.pdbx_seq_one_letter_code
_entity_poly.pdbx_strand_id
1 'polypeptide(L)' 'MIIQADSLAPFPLADASVQCVVTSPPYWGLRDYGVEGQLGLERTPEEYVERLVGGFRE' A
#
# COMPACT_ATOMS: atom_id res chain seq x y z
N MET A 1 0.96 14.73 12.97
CA MET A 1 0.68 13.37 13.49
C MET A 1 1.54 12.40 12.69
N ILE A 2 2.16 11.42 13.35
CA ILE A 2 2.92 10.35 12.69
C ILE A 2 2.34 9.03 13.18
N ILE A 3 1.96 8.15 12.27
CA ILE A 3 1.34 6.85 12.56
C ILE A 3 2.22 5.77 11.93
N GLN A 4 2.65 4.79 12.73
CA GLN A 4 3.26 3.56 12.21
C GLN A 4 2.16 2.52 12.04
N ALA A 5 1.79 2.23 10.80
CA ALA A 5 0.74 1.26 10.46
C ALA A 5 1.02 0.64 9.10
N ASP A 6 0.36 -0.49 8.82
CA ASP A 6 0.21 -0.99 7.45
C ASP A 6 -0.80 -0.09 6.72
N SER A 7 -0.39 0.46 5.57
CA SER A 7 -1.24 1.34 4.76
C SER A 7 -2.39 0.62 4.06
N LEU A 8 -2.35 -0.71 3.96
CA LEU A 8 -3.45 -1.53 3.43
C LEU A 8 -4.47 -1.93 4.50
N ALA A 9 -4.23 -1.60 5.77
CA ALA A 9 -5.13 -1.87 6.88
C ALA A 9 -5.99 -0.64 7.21
N PRO A 10 -7.11 -0.81 7.96
CA PRO A 10 -7.92 0.31 8.40
C PRO A 10 -7.11 1.39 9.11
N PHE A 11 -7.29 2.64 8.70
CA PHE A 11 -6.54 3.79 9.21
C PHE A 11 -7.42 4.67 10.11
N PRO A 12 -6.90 5.24 11.22
CA PRO A 12 -7.70 5.99 12.19
C PRO A 12 -7.94 7.45 11.74
N LEU A 13 -8.43 7.64 10.52
CA LEU A 13 -8.86 8.93 9.98
C LEU A 13 -10.33 8.85 9.59
N ALA A 14 -11.04 9.97 9.74
CA ALA A 14 -12.41 10.07 9.29
C ALA A 14 -12.47 10.18 7.76
N ASP A 15 -13.56 9.71 7.17
CA ASP A 15 -13.82 9.87 5.75
C ASP A 15 -13.78 11.35 5.34
N ALA A 16 -13.33 11.61 4.11
CA ALA A 16 -13.20 12.96 3.55
C ALA A 16 -12.33 13.94 4.37
N SER A 17 -11.46 13.46 5.26
CA SER A 17 -10.58 14.33 6.07
C SER A 17 -9.22 14.61 5.42
N VAL A 18 -8.90 13.99 4.27
CA VAL A 18 -7.60 14.11 3.58
C VAL A 18 -7.77 14.83 2.25
N GLN A 19 -6.95 15.86 1.99
CA GLN A 19 -7.06 16.68 0.77
C GLN A 19 -6.08 16.24 -0.33
N CYS A 20 -4.99 15.56 0.04
CA CYS A 20 -3.98 15.09 -0.89
C CYS A 20 -3.27 13.87 -0.29
N VAL A 21 -2.98 12.88 -1.15
CA VAL A 21 -2.15 11.73 -0.82
C VAL A 21 -0.93 11.78 -1.72
N VAL A 22 0.25 11.78 -1.11
CA VAL A 22 1.54 11.64 -1.81
C VAL A 22 2.17 10.35 -1.32
N THR A 23 2.51 9.46 -2.23
CA THR A 23 2.98 8.12 -1.90
C THR A 23 4.01 7.60 -2.90
N SER A 24 4.79 6.62 -2.47
CA SER A 24 5.81 5.91 -3.25
C SER A 24 5.73 4.42 -2.88
N PRO A 25 4.75 3.67 -3.44
CA PRO A 25 4.59 2.27 -3.09
C PRO A 25 5.83 1.46 -3.50
N PRO A 26 6.09 0.30 -2.86
CA PRO A 26 7.17 -0.60 -3.25
C PRO A 26 7.11 -0.98 -4.73
N TYR A 27 8.21 -0.83 -5.46
CA TYR A 27 8.27 -1.31 -6.86
C TYR A 27 8.26 -2.83 -6.95
N TRP A 28 7.51 -3.37 -7.91
CA TRP A 28 7.48 -4.80 -8.20
C TRP A 28 8.85 -5.33 -8.60
N GLY A 29 9.28 -6.42 -7.93
CA GLY A 29 10.51 -7.15 -8.21
C GLY A 29 11.80 -6.42 -7.82
N LEU A 30 11.73 -5.23 -7.20
CA LEU A 30 12.93 -4.44 -6.92
C LEU A 30 13.60 -4.77 -5.58
N ARG A 31 12.80 -5.02 -4.53
CA ARG A 31 13.32 -5.19 -3.17
C ARG A 31 12.46 -6.14 -2.33
N ASP A 32 13.15 -7.00 -1.58
CA ASP A 32 12.59 -7.76 -0.47
C ASP A 32 12.80 -6.98 0.85
N TYR A 33 11.72 -6.72 1.58
CA TYR A 33 11.73 -6.03 2.87
C TYR A 33 11.73 -7.01 4.05
N GLY A 34 11.59 -8.32 3.79
CA GLY A 34 11.60 -9.37 4.80
C GLY A 34 10.37 -9.36 5.70
N VAL A 35 9.26 -8.77 5.23
CA VAL A 35 8.01 -8.66 6.00
C VAL A 35 6.90 -9.44 5.30
N GLU A 36 6.20 -10.28 6.05
CA GLU A 36 5.05 -11.03 5.54
C GLU A 36 3.98 -10.07 5.00
N GLY A 37 3.42 -10.39 3.83
CA GLY A 37 2.36 -9.59 3.21
C GLY A 37 2.83 -8.31 2.52
N GLN A 38 4.14 -8.02 2.45
CA GLN A 38 4.65 -6.86 1.72
C GLN A 38 4.14 -6.79 0.27
N LEU A 39 4.00 -5.57 -0.25
CA LEU A 39 3.79 -5.32 -1.67
C LEU A 39 5.12 -5.41 -2.43
N GLY A 40 5.05 -5.80 -3.70
CA GLY A 40 6.17 -5.74 -4.64
C GLY A 40 6.91 -7.06 -4.84
N LEU A 41 6.46 -8.16 -4.22
CA LEU A 41 6.99 -9.52 -4.43
C LEU A 41 5.90 -10.52 -4.86
N GLU A 42 4.78 -10.03 -5.37
CA GLU A 42 3.73 -10.84 -5.98
C GLU A 42 4.28 -11.65 -7.16
N ARG A 43 3.64 -12.78 -7.47
CA ARG A 43 4.17 -13.74 -8.45
C ARG A 43 4.18 -13.16 -9.85
N THR A 44 3.22 -12.28 -10.15
CA THR A 44 3.13 -11.59 -11.44
C THR A 44 2.93 -10.08 -11.24
N PRO A 45 3.28 -9.26 -12.25
CA PRO A 45 3.00 -7.82 -12.22
C PRO A 45 1.51 -7.51 -12.07
N GLU A 46 0.63 -8.33 -12.63
CA GLU A 46 -0.82 -8.15 -12.58
C GLU A 46 -1.34 -8.30 -11.14
N GLU A 47 -0.89 -9.34 -10.42
CA GLU A 47 -1.21 -9.54 -9.00
C GLU A 47 -0.76 -8.34 -8.15
N TYR A 48 0.44 -7.80 -8.44
CA TYR A 48 0.94 -6.59 -7.78
C TYR A 48 0.05 -5.37 -8.05
N VAL A 49 -0.33 -5.15 -9.31
CA VAL A 49 -1.20 -4.02 -9.68
C VAL A 49 -2.58 -4.16 -9.04
N GLU A 50 -3.16 -5.36 -9.03
CA GLU A 50 -4.45 -5.61 -8.38
C GLU A 50 -4.40 -5.31 -6.88
N ARG A 51 -3.37 -5.80 -6.17
CA ARG A 51 -3.19 -5.50 -4.73
C ARG A 51 -2.95 -4.01 -4.49
N LEU A 52 -2.11 -3.37 -5.31
CA LEU A 52 -1.81 -1.95 -5.18
C LEU A 52 -3.09 -1.11 -5.36
N VAL A 53 -3.83 -1.33 -6.45
CA VAL A 53 -5.07 -0.59 -6.75
C VAL A 53 -6.14 -0.88 -5.71
N GLY A 54 -6.20 -2.10 -5.17
CA GLY A 54 -7.09 -2.45 -4.06
C GLY A 54 -6.94 -1.55 -2.84
N GLY A 55 -5.73 -1.06 -2.54
CA GLY A 55 -5.49 -0.13 -1.44
C GLY A 55 -5.91 1.32 -1.70
N PHE A 56 -6.27 1.69 -2.93
CA PHE A 56 -6.73 3.03 -3.32
C PHE A 56 -8.17 3.07 -3.80
N ARG A 57 -8.80 1.91 -3.93
CA ARG A 57 -10.17 1.77 -4.41
C ARG A 57 -11.04 1.66 -3.17
N GLU A 58 -12.02 2.58 -3.07
CA GLU A 58 -12.82 2.95 -1.87
C GLU A 58 -12.27 4.18 -1.14
#